data_AF-A0A2U3BDY8-F1
#
_entry.id   AF-A0A2U3BDY8-F1
#
_cell.length_a   1.000
_cell.length_b   1.000
_cell.length_c   1.000
_cell.angle_alpha   90.00
_cell.angle_beta   90.00
_cell.angle_gamma   90.00
#
_symmetry.space_group_name_H-M   'P 1'
#
loop_
_entity.id
_entity.type
_entity.pdbx_description
1 polymer ?
#
loop_
_entity_poly.entity_id
_entity_poly.type
_entity_poly.pdbx_seq_one_letter_code
_entity_poly.pdbx_strand_id
1 'polypeptide(L)'
;MFVVISFILSAVILATFYYYSQIRENSNHSKHTTVTYLRQIVHLCRQHRAATHDALAKGQHNSDIDAISQLLDDTMQQLLSEVGLTDKPIYRILQTKLKKLTDSWYSISISQNQINHGRVIRHCLLLIDEIMITWVLEAQKQELSNEYHHNWHQVIDSLDSLTQFRVTIQDLGSEHGNTRIKYLSETLHRRLKKLGMINPVVMSSPNFQVLCTRLEAITDTEDAQLSSESLYQLSSDISLMIFNIYDYILADVAENVYVPLPKLAIPV
;
A
#
# COMPACT_ATOMS: atom_id res chain seq x y z
N MET A 1 57.16 -20.91 8.50
CA MET A 1 56.18 -20.47 9.53
C MET A 1 55.36 -19.25 9.07
N PHE A 2 56.00 -18.15 8.63
CA PHE A 2 55.27 -16.93 8.22
C PHE A 2 54.21 -17.18 7.13
N VAL A 3 54.53 -17.97 6.10
CA VAL A 3 53.59 -18.32 5.02
C VAL A 3 52.37 -19.07 5.53
N VAL A 4 52.56 -20.03 6.44
CA VAL A 4 51.45 -20.81 7.02
C VAL A 4 50.56 -19.92 7.90
N ILE A 5 51.16 -19.04 8.72
CA ILE A 5 50.41 -18.09 9.55
C ILE A 5 49.61 -17.12 8.67
N SER A 6 50.21 -16.60 7.61
CA SER A 6 49.54 -15.69 6.65
C SER A 6 48.39 -16.39 5.91
N PHE A 7 48.55 -17.66 5.55
CA PHE A 7 47.49 -18.46 4.93
C PHE A 7 46.32 -18.70 5.88
N ILE A 8 46.60 -19.09 7.14
CA ILE A 8 45.57 -19.28 8.17
C ILE A 8 44.83 -17.96 8.43
N LEU A 9 45.54 -16.84 8.56
CA LEU A 9 44.92 -15.53 8.77
C LEU A 9 44.01 -15.14 7.60
N SER A 10 44.45 -15.36 6.37
CA SER A 10 43.66 -15.09 5.16
C SER A 10 42.41 -15.95 5.10
N ALA A 11 42.52 -17.25 5.44
CA ALA A 11 41.38 -18.16 5.50
C ALA A 11 40.36 -17.75 6.57
N VAL A 12 40.82 -17.31 7.75
CA VAL A 12 39.94 -16.78 8.82
C VAL A 12 39.23 -15.51 8.37
N ILE A 13 39.93 -14.58 7.71
CA ILE A 13 39.33 -13.36 7.17
C ILE A 13 38.25 -13.71 6.13
N LEU A 14 38.55 -14.58 5.18
CA LEU A 14 37.59 -15.04 4.16
C LEU A 14 36.37 -15.74 4.77
N ALA A 15 36.57 -16.64 5.73
CA ALA A 15 35.48 -17.32 6.43
C ALA A 15 34.58 -16.32 7.18
N THR A 16 35.19 -15.31 7.80
CA THR A 16 34.47 -14.23 8.49
C THR A 16 33.65 -13.41 7.50
N PHE A 17 34.24 -12.98 6.38
CA PHE A 17 33.52 -12.26 5.32
C PHE A 17 32.37 -13.07 4.75
N TYR A 18 32.58 -14.37 4.48
CA TYR A 18 31.54 -15.26 3.97
C TYR A 18 30.38 -15.39 4.96
N TYR A 19 30.69 -15.58 6.24
CA TYR A 19 29.68 -15.66 7.31
C TYR A 19 28.84 -14.38 7.40
N TYR A 20 29.47 -13.20 7.43
CA TYR A 20 28.74 -11.92 7.45
C TYR A 20 27.95 -11.69 6.17
N SER A 21 28.47 -12.09 5.01
CA SER A 21 27.75 -12.00 3.74
C SER A 21 26.47 -12.85 3.76
N GLN A 22 26.52 -14.06 4.31
CA GLN A 22 25.35 -14.94 4.41
C GLN A 22 24.29 -14.36 5.36
N ILE A 23 24.70 -13.79 6.49
CA ILE A 23 23.77 -13.11 7.42
C ILE A 23 23.07 -11.96 6.72
N ARG A 24 23.84 -11.11 6.02
CA ARG A 24 23.29 -9.97 5.27
C ARG A 24 22.33 -10.43 4.18
N GLU A 25 22.68 -11.47 3.43
CA GLU A 25 21.84 -12.04 2.38
C GLU A 25 20.52 -12.57 2.94
N ASN A 26 20.57 -13.35 4.02
CA ASN A 26 19.37 -13.86 4.67
C ASN A 26 18.47 -12.73 5.20
N SER A 27 19.08 -11.67 5.76
CA SER A 27 18.34 -10.50 6.22
C SER A 27 17.65 -9.76 5.07
N ASN A 28 18.37 -9.51 3.97
CA ASN A 28 17.83 -8.89 2.76
C ASN A 28 16.68 -9.71 2.17
N HIS A 29 16.86 -11.02 2.06
CA HIS A 29 15.83 -11.94 1.56
C HIS A 29 14.57 -11.90 2.44
N SER A 30 14.72 -11.91 3.75
CA SER A 30 13.59 -11.83 4.69
C SER A 30 12.84 -10.48 4.56
N LYS A 31 13.56 -9.35 4.48
CA LYS A 31 12.95 -8.02 4.25
C LYS A 31 12.20 -7.96 2.94
N HIS A 32 12.82 -8.42 1.85
CA HIS A 32 12.24 -8.50 0.51
C HIS A 32 10.94 -9.30 0.49
N THR A 33 10.97 -10.49 1.10
CA THR A 33 9.83 -11.41 1.17
C THR A 33 8.69 -10.82 2.01
N THR A 34 9.04 -10.23 3.16
CA THR A 34 8.07 -9.59 4.07
C THR A 34 7.35 -8.42 3.39
N VAL A 35 8.09 -7.54 2.70
CA VAL A 35 7.52 -6.44 1.91
C VAL A 35 6.62 -6.96 0.80
N THR A 36 7.03 -8.04 0.13
CA THR A 36 6.22 -8.68 -0.93
C THR A 36 4.88 -9.15 -0.40
N TYR A 37 4.84 -9.88 0.72
CA TYR A 37 3.58 -10.32 1.32
C TYR A 37 2.71 -9.17 1.81
N LEU A 38 3.31 -8.14 2.44
CA LEU A 38 2.54 -6.96 2.85
C LEU A 38 1.92 -6.23 1.65
N ARG A 39 2.62 -6.12 0.52
CA ARG A 39 2.07 -5.57 -0.73
C ARG A 39 0.92 -6.41 -1.27
N GLN A 40 1.00 -7.73 -1.20
CA GLN A 40 -0.10 -8.64 -1.57
C GLN A 40 -1.31 -8.45 -0.66
N ILE A 41 -1.12 -8.39 0.66
CA ILE A 41 -2.19 -8.14 1.63
C ILE A 41 -2.87 -6.79 1.36
N VAL A 42 -2.10 -5.73 1.07
CA VAL A 42 -2.64 -4.42 0.69
C VAL A 42 -3.52 -4.53 -0.56
N HIS A 43 -3.05 -5.26 -1.58
CA HIS A 43 -3.81 -5.49 -2.80
C HIS A 43 -5.13 -6.21 -2.53
N LEU A 44 -5.08 -7.34 -1.82
CA LEU A 44 -6.25 -8.13 -1.44
C LEU A 44 -7.23 -7.32 -0.58
N CYS A 45 -6.73 -6.50 0.36
CA CYS A 45 -7.58 -5.59 1.15
C CYS A 45 -8.35 -4.59 0.27
N ARG A 46 -7.75 -4.12 -0.84
CA ARG A 46 -8.43 -3.22 -1.78
C ARG A 46 -9.49 -3.93 -2.60
N GLN A 47 -9.22 -5.16 -3.05
CA GLN A 47 -10.21 -6.01 -3.72
C GLN A 47 -11.37 -6.33 -2.78
N HIS A 48 -11.08 -6.76 -1.55
CA HIS A 48 -12.07 -7.02 -0.52
C HIS A 48 -12.93 -5.78 -0.24
N ARG A 49 -12.31 -4.59 -0.14
CA ARG A 49 -13.05 -3.32 0.03
C ARG A 49 -14.03 -3.05 -1.11
N ALA A 50 -13.61 -3.28 -2.35
CA ALA A 50 -14.45 -3.06 -3.52
C ALA A 50 -15.62 -4.07 -3.54
N ALA A 51 -15.34 -5.35 -3.33
CA ALA A 51 -16.34 -6.41 -3.31
C ALA A 51 -17.36 -6.24 -2.17
N THR A 52 -16.89 -5.96 -0.95
CA THR A 52 -17.78 -5.70 0.20
C THR A 52 -18.56 -4.40 0.05
N HIS A 53 -18.00 -3.36 -0.58
CA HIS A 53 -18.73 -2.14 -0.89
C HIS A 53 -19.89 -2.42 -1.85
N ASP A 54 -19.64 -3.16 -2.93
CA ASP A 54 -20.67 -3.53 -3.90
C ASP A 54 -21.77 -4.36 -3.24
N ALA A 55 -21.38 -5.34 -2.41
CA ALA A 55 -22.30 -6.17 -1.66
C ALA A 55 -23.18 -5.36 -0.69
N LEU A 56 -22.59 -4.40 0.05
CA LEU A 56 -23.32 -3.53 0.95
C LEU A 56 -24.24 -2.54 0.21
N ALA A 57 -23.83 -2.06 -0.97
CA ALA A 57 -24.62 -1.14 -1.77
C ALA A 57 -25.83 -1.83 -2.43
N LYS A 58 -25.67 -3.08 -2.88
CA LYS A 58 -26.72 -3.87 -3.55
C LYS A 58 -27.52 -4.77 -2.60
N GLY A 59 -27.03 -4.98 -1.37
CA GLY A 59 -27.61 -5.94 -0.42
C GLY A 59 -27.45 -7.40 -0.85
N GLN A 60 -26.43 -7.72 -1.64
CA GLN A 60 -26.21 -9.05 -2.20
C GLN A 60 -24.80 -9.55 -1.88
N HIS A 61 -24.69 -10.78 -1.38
CA HIS A 61 -23.40 -11.41 -1.13
C HIS A 61 -22.73 -11.84 -2.44
N ASN A 62 -21.41 -11.62 -2.56
CA ASN A 62 -20.61 -12.10 -3.68
C ASN A 62 -19.64 -13.20 -3.17
N SER A 63 -19.64 -14.37 -3.83
CA SER A 63 -18.70 -15.47 -3.53
C SER A 63 -17.22 -15.06 -3.64
N ASP A 64 -16.90 -14.02 -4.41
CA ASP A 64 -15.54 -13.49 -4.50
C ASP A 64 -15.04 -12.94 -3.16
N ILE A 65 -15.94 -12.47 -2.28
CA ILE A 65 -15.59 -11.95 -0.95
C ILE A 65 -14.98 -13.06 -0.09
N ASP A 66 -15.57 -14.25 -0.12
CA ASP A 66 -15.08 -15.41 0.64
C ASP A 66 -13.72 -15.87 0.09
N ALA A 67 -13.58 -15.90 -1.24
CA ALA A 67 -12.32 -16.26 -1.89
C ALA A 67 -11.19 -15.28 -1.54
N ILE A 68 -11.46 -13.97 -1.58
CA ILE A 68 -10.49 -12.94 -1.18
C ILE A 68 -10.17 -13.04 0.31
N SER A 69 -11.17 -13.32 1.17
CA SER A 69 -10.96 -13.50 2.61
C SER A 69 -10.04 -14.68 2.90
N GLN A 70 -10.24 -15.81 2.20
CA GLN A 70 -9.35 -16.97 2.32
C GLN A 70 -7.93 -16.64 1.85
N LEU A 71 -7.78 -15.94 0.71
CA LEU A 71 -6.46 -15.51 0.23
C LEU A 71 -5.76 -14.55 1.21
N LEU A 72 -6.49 -13.66 1.87
CA LEU A 72 -5.96 -12.79 2.92
C LEU A 72 -5.42 -13.61 4.09
N ASP A 73 -6.19 -14.59 4.57
CA ASP A 73 -5.78 -15.45 5.68
C ASP A 73 -4.54 -16.30 5.32
N ASP A 74 -4.52 -16.89 4.12
CA ASP A 74 -3.39 -17.70 3.64
C ASP A 74 -2.12 -16.85 3.49
N THR A 75 -2.24 -15.66 2.89
CA THR A 75 -1.11 -14.73 2.71
C THR A 75 -0.58 -14.24 4.07
N MET A 76 -1.48 -13.98 5.03
CA MET A 76 -1.09 -13.59 6.39
C MET A 76 -0.38 -14.72 7.13
N GLN A 77 -0.79 -15.97 6.93
CA GLN A 77 -0.09 -17.14 7.50
C GLN A 77 1.30 -17.30 6.92
N GLN A 78 1.46 -17.13 5.60
CA GLN A 78 2.77 -17.14 4.93
C GLN A 78 3.68 -16.02 5.44
N LEU A 79 3.14 -14.80 5.62
CA LEU A 79 3.88 -13.70 6.24
C LEU A 79 4.38 -14.06 7.65
N LEU A 80 3.53 -14.68 8.48
CA LEU A 80 3.90 -15.09 9.84
C LEU A 80 4.91 -16.23 9.91
N SER A 81 5.04 -17.04 8.86
CA SER A 81 6.08 -18.07 8.78
C SER A 81 7.45 -17.50 8.44
N GLU A 82 7.51 -16.42 7.64
CA GLU A 82 8.77 -15.76 7.25
C GLU A 82 9.34 -14.83 8.31
N VAL A 83 8.45 -14.16 9.07
CA VAL A 83 8.88 -13.16 10.05
C VAL A 83 9.55 -13.81 11.27
N GLY A 84 10.67 -13.23 11.69
CA GLY A 84 11.43 -13.64 12.88
C GLY A 84 10.60 -13.59 14.17
N LEU A 85 10.92 -14.46 15.14
CA LEU A 85 10.15 -14.59 16.39
C LEU A 85 9.96 -13.28 17.17
N THR A 86 10.95 -12.39 17.11
CA THR A 86 10.94 -11.08 17.77
C THR A 86 9.85 -10.16 17.23
N ASP A 87 9.60 -10.24 15.92
CA ASP A 87 8.72 -9.29 15.24
C ASP A 87 7.29 -9.86 15.10
N LYS A 88 7.10 -11.18 15.23
CA LYS A 88 5.77 -11.83 15.16
C LYS A 88 4.64 -11.12 15.93
N PRO A 89 4.83 -10.55 17.13
CA PRO A 89 3.76 -9.84 17.83
C PRO A 89 3.12 -8.71 17.01
N ILE A 90 3.89 -7.89 16.28
CA ILE A 90 3.33 -6.76 15.53
C ILE A 90 2.47 -7.25 14.35
N TYR A 91 2.88 -8.33 13.70
CA TYR A 91 2.14 -8.97 12.60
C TYR A 91 0.89 -9.71 13.09
N ARG A 92 0.87 -10.23 14.32
CA ARG A 92 -0.36 -10.79 14.92
C ARG A 92 -1.42 -9.72 15.18
N ILE A 93 -1.01 -8.49 15.46
CA ILE A 93 -1.94 -7.35 15.54
C ILE A 93 -2.57 -7.11 14.17
N LEU A 94 -1.78 -7.17 13.09
CA LEU A 94 -2.30 -7.08 11.72
C LEU A 94 -3.28 -8.22 11.43
N GLN A 95 -2.92 -9.46 11.73
CA GLN A 95 -3.79 -10.64 11.56
C GLN A 95 -5.13 -10.46 12.28
N THR A 96 -5.12 -10.00 13.53
CA THR A 96 -6.35 -9.76 14.31
C THR A 96 -7.24 -8.71 13.64
N LYS A 97 -6.64 -7.64 13.10
CA LYS A 97 -7.37 -6.59 12.38
C LYS A 97 -7.93 -7.10 11.05
N LEU A 98 -7.19 -7.92 10.32
CA LEU A 98 -7.64 -8.58 9.08
C LEU A 98 -8.80 -9.52 9.33
N LYS A 99 -8.68 -10.40 10.33
CA LYS A 99 -9.77 -11.32 10.70
C LYS A 99 -11.04 -10.57 11.07
N LYS A 100 -10.93 -9.47 11.83
CA LYS A 100 -12.09 -8.61 12.12
C LYS A 100 -12.68 -7.99 10.85
N LEU A 101 -11.83 -7.60 9.89
CA LEU A 101 -12.27 -7.00 8.63
C LEU A 101 -13.08 -7.99 7.78
N THR A 102 -12.64 -9.25 7.71
CA THR A 102 -13.29 -10.32 6.93
C THR A 102 -14.51 -10.90 7.64
N ASP A 103 -14.49 -11.00 8.97
CA ASP A 103 -15.57 -11.65 9.73
C ASP A 103 -16.77 -10.74 10.02
N SER A 104 -16.62 -9.41 9.88
CA SER A 104 -17.65 -8.45 10.34
C SER A 104 -18.03 -7.35 9.34
N TRP A 105 -17.74 -7.52 8.05
CA TRP A 105 -18.05 -6.49 7.05
C TRP A 105 -19.56 -6.40 6.72
N TYR A 106 -20.32 -7.48 6.87
CA TYR A 106 -21.74 -7.51 6.49
C TYR A 106 -22.65 -6.73 7.46
N SER A 107 -22.17 -6.45 8.67
CA SER A 107 -22.94 -5.79 9.73
C SER A 107 -22.63 -4.30 9.88
N ILE A 108 -21.84 -3.72 8.97
CA ILE A 108 -21.38 -2.32 9.07
C ILE A 108 -21.91 -1.47 7.92
N SER A 109 -21.96 -0.15 8.13
CA SER A 109 -22.33 0.79 7.06
C SER A 109 -21.24 0.89 5.99
N ILE A 110 -21.59 1.39 4.80
CA ILE A 110 -20.61 1.64 3.73
C ILE A 110 -19.48 2.57 4.21
N SER A 111 -19.76 3.66 4.93
CA SER A 111 -18.68 4.51 5.50
C SER A 111 -17.78 3.76 6.46
N GLN A 112 -18.36 2.96 7.36
CA GLN A 112 -17.57 2.14 8.28
C GLN A 112 -16.71 1.13 7.51
N ASN A 113 -17.23 0.56 6.42
CA ASN A 113 -16.49 -0.33 5.54
C ASN A 113 -15.26 0.38 4.95
N GLN A 114 -15.43 1.59 4.42
CA GLN A 114 -14.31 2.40 3.88
C GLN A 114 -13.26 2.73 4.95
N ILE A 115 -13.71 3.13 6.14
CA ILE A 115 -12.82 3.50 7.26
C ILE A 115 -12.04 2.28 7.77
N ASN A 116 -12.71 1.15 8.00
CA ASN A 116 -12.09 -0.06 8.54
C ASN A 116 -11.04 -0.61 7.57
N HIS A 117 -11.36 -0.72 6.28
CA HIS A 117 -10.39 -1.10 5.26
C HIS A 117 -9.22 -0.12 5.18
N GLY A 118 -9.50 1.18 5.19
CA GLY A 118 -8.46 2.21 5.18
C GLY A 118 -7.51 2.08 6.38
N ARG A 119 -8.00 1.72 7.57
CA ARG A 119 -7.16 1.51 8.76
C ARG A 119 -6.24 0.30 8.61
N VAL A 120 -6.74 -0.81 8.07
CA VAL A 120 -5.94 -2.03 7.86
C VAL A 120 -4.87 -1.81 6.78
N ILE A 121 -5.24 -1.19 5.66
CA ILE A 121 -4.31 -0.83 4.58
C ILE A 121 -3.19 0.06 5.13
N ARG A 122 -3.50 1.10 5.90
CA ARG A 122 -2.47 1.96 6.53
C ARG A 122 -1.55 1.18 7.46
N HIS A 123 -2.09 0.25 8.25
CA HIS A 123 -1.26 -0.57 9.13
C HIS A 123 -0.25 -1.40 8.34
N CYS A 124 -0.65 -1.96 7.20
CA CYS A 124 0.29 -2.65 6.30
C CYS A 124 1.35 -1.70 5.75
N LEU A 125 0.97 -0.48 5.33
CA LEU A 125 1.89 0.53 4.81
C LEU A 125 2.90 1.02 5.85
N LEU A 126 2.51 1.09 7.12
CA LEU A 126 3.41 1.42 8.23
C LEU A 126 4.44 0.30 8.45
N LEU A 127 4.02 -0.96 8.39
CA LEU A 127 4.95 -2.10 8.49
C LEU A 127 5.92 -2.13 7.31
N ILE A 128 5.46 -1.83 6.10
CA ILE A 128 6.35 -1.68 4.94
C ILE A 128 7.34 -0.54 5.20
N ASP A 129 6.87 0.61 5.70
CA ASP A 129 7.72 1.77 5.99
C ASP A 129 8.87 1.45 6.94
N GLU A 130 8.56 0.82 8.06
CA GLU A 130 9.54 0.40 9.06
C GLU A 130 10.62 -0.51 8.44
N ILE A 131 10.23 -1.45 7.57
CA ILE A 131 11.18 -2.32 6.87
C ILE A 131 12.02 -1.51 5.89
N MET A 132 11.40 -0.68 5.05
CA MET A 132 12.10 0.07 4.01
C MET A 132 13.11 1.06 4.58
N ILE A 133 12.75 1.81 5.63
CA ILE A 133 13.68 2.73 6.31
C ILE A 133 14.85 1.94 6.90
N THR A 134 14.57 0.86 7.62
CA THR A 134 15.62 -0.01 8.20
C THR A 134 16.57 -0.52 7.10
N TRP A 135 16.00 -0.95 5.97
CA TRP A 135 16.77 -1.50 4.86
C TRP A 135 17.70 -0.48 4.22
N VAL A 136 17.21 0.75 4.00
CA VAL A 136 17.99 1.83 3.41
C VAL A 136 19.10 2.31 4.36
N LEU A 137 18.81 2.38 5.67
CA LEU A 137 19.81 2.73 6.69
C LEU A 137 20.94 1.70 6.77
N GLU A 138 20.61 0.41 6.76
CA GLU A 138 21.59 -0.67 6.72
C GLU A 138 22.44 -0.65 5.43
N ALA A 139 21.83 -0.27 4.30
CA ALA A 139 22.52 -0.07 3.03
C ALA A 139 23.36 1.23 2.97
N GLN A 140 23.32 2.06 4.02
CA GLN A 140 24.04 3.33 4.14
C GLN A 140 23.71 4.33 3.01
N LYS A 141 22.48 4.28 2.48
CA LYS A 141 22.01 5.18 1.42
C LYS A 141 21.16 6.32 1.99
N GLN A 142 21.78 7.26 2.71
CA GLN A 142 21.06 8.32 3.44
C GLN A 142 20.20 9.22 2.54
N GLU A 143 20.69 9.57 1.34
CA GLU A 143 19.94 10.39 0.39
C GLU A 143 18.64 9.69 -0.06
N LEU A 144 18.73 8.39 -0.36
CA LEU A 144 17.58 7.54 -0.69
C LEU A 144 16.58 7.47 0.46
N SER A 145 17.05 7.47 1.72
CA SER A 145 16.17 7.45 2.90
C SER A 145 15.31 8.72 2.98
N ASN A 146 15.90 9.89 2.71
CA ASN A 146 15.19 11.16 2.77
C ASN A 146 14.14 11.25 1.66
N GLU A 147 14.51 10.85 0.44
CA GLU A 147 13.61 10.79 -0.70
C GLU A 147 12.45 9.82 -0.48
N TYR A 148 12.77 8.59 -0.04
CA TYR A 148 11.76 7.58 0.30
C TYR A 148 10.77 8.10 1.34
N HIS A 149 11.26 8.66 2.46
CA HIS A 149 10.41 9.15 3.53
C HIS A 149 9.49 10.30 3.04
N HIS A 150 10.04 11.23 2.26
CA HIS A 150 9.26 12.32 1.68
C HIS A 150 8.14 11.79 0.76
N ASN A 151 8.47 10.84 -0.10
CA ASN A 151 7.52 10.23 -1.04
C ASN A 151 6.45 9.39 -0.32
N TRP A 152 6.85 8.64 0.72
CA TRP A 152 5.94 7.87 1.56
C TRP A 152 4.88 8.75 2.24
N HIS A 153 5.30 9.88 2.83
CA HIS A 153 4.36 10.82 3.43
C HIS A 153 3.32 11.30 2.44
N GLN A 154 3.73 11.68 1.23
CA GLN A 154 2.79 12.11 0.18
C GLN A 154 1.76 11.02 -0.17
N VAL A 155 2.18 9.76 -0.19
CA VAL A 155 1.28 8.61 -0.45
C VAL A 155 0.24 8.48 0.66
N ILE A 156 0.67 8.46 1.93
CA ILE A 156 -0.23 8.32 3.09
C ILE A 156 -1.27 9.44 3.13
N ASP A 157 -0.79 10.68 2.99
CA ASP A 157 -1.60 11.89 2.96
C ASP A 157 -2.68 11.88 1.85
N SER A 158 -2.33 11.29 0.70
CA SER A 158 -3.24 11.12 -0.43
C SER A 158 -4.30 10.05 -0.15
N LEU A 159 -3.91 8.94 0.49
CA LEU A 159 -4.84 7.89 0.92
C LEU A 159 -5.79 8.37 2.04
N ASP A 160 -5.34 9.28 2.90
CA ASP A 160 -6.16 9.94 3.91
C ASP A 160 -7.25 10.78 3.29
N SER A 161 -6.86 11.67 2.38
CA SER A 161 -7.80 12.50 1.64
C SER A 161 -8.78 11.64 0.84
N LEU A 162 -8.30 10.54 0.25
CA LEU A 162 -9.14 9.60 -0.51
C LEU A 162 -10.14 8.85 0.39
N THR A 163 -9.74 8.50 1.61
CA THR A 163 -10.65 7.87 2.58
C THR A 163 -11.74 8.85 2.98
N GLN A 164 -11.37 10.10 3.27
CA GLN A 164 -12.34 11.16 3.61
C GLN A 164 -13.32 11.41 2.46
N PHE A 165 -12.81 11.50 1.23
CA PHE A 165 -13.63 11.63 0.02
C PHE A 165 -14.66 10.51 -0.06
N ARG A 166 -14.24 9.25 0.07
CA ARG A 166 -15.13 8.07 0.02
C ARG A 166 -16.23 8.06 1.07
N VAL A 167 -15.92 8.54 2.28
CA VAL A 167 -16.89 8.63 3.37
C VAL A 167 -17.93 9.71 3.05
N THR A 168 -17.49 10.87 2.57
CA THR A 168 -18.40 11.99 2.24
C THR A 168 -19.33 11.70 1.06
N ILE A 169 -19.02 10.73 0.18
CA ILE A 169 -19.95 10.30 -0.88
C ILE A 169 -21.31 9.85 -0.30
N GLN A 170 -21.35 9.33 0.94
CA GLN A 170 -22.63 8.96 1.58
C GLN A 170 -23.53 10.16 1.88
N ASP A 171 -22.96 11.36 2.02
CA ASP A 171 -23.68 12.60 2.32
C ASP A 171 -24.09 13.35 1.03
N LEU A 172 -23.92 12.71 -0.14
CA LEU A 172 -24.26 13.27 -1.44
C LEU A 172 -25.76 13.63 -1.51
N GLY A 173 -26.05 14.81 -2.05
CA GLY A 173 -27.41 15.36 -2.10
C GLY A 173 -27.74 16.31 -0.95
N SER A 174 -26.92 16.36 0.11
CA SER A 174 -26.95 17.46 1.07
C SER A 174 -26.05 18.61 0.62
N GLU A 175 -26.44 19.86 0.92
CA GLU A 175 -25.64 21.05 0.58
C GLU A 175 -24.22 20.98 1.18
N HIS A 176 -24.14 20.57 2.44
CA HIS A 176 -22.86 20.37 3.13
C HIS A 176 -22.04 19.22 2.54
N GLY A 177 -22.66 18.08 2.20
CA GLY A 177 -22.00 16.95 1.57
C GLY A 177 -21.41 17.31 0.21
N ASN A 178 -22.20 17.99 -0.64
CA ASN A 178 -21.77 18.45 -1.95
C ASN A 178 -20.58 19.42 -1.85
N THR A 179 -20.63 20.38 -0.92
CA THR A 179 -19.52 21.31 -0.67
C THR A 179 -18.25 20.58 -0.25
N ARG A 180 -18.37 19.60 0.65
CA ARG A 180 -17.23 18.78 1.10
C ARG A 180 -16.66 17.91 -0.03
N ILE A 181 -17.49 17.35 -0.90
CA ILE A 181 -17.06 16.58 -2.07
C ILE A 181 -16.23 17.47 -3.01
N LYS A 182 -16.66 18.70 -3.28
CA LYS A 182 -15.89 19.66 -4.10
C LYS A 182 -14.52 19.94 -3.48
N TYR A 183 -14.49 20.31 -2.21
CA TYR A 183 -13.24 20.58 -1.48
C TYR A 183 -12.26 19.38 -1.49
N LEU A 184 -12.79 18.17 -1.23
CA LEU A 184 -11.98 16.95 -1.22
C LEU A 184 -11.52 16.56 -2.63
N SER A 185 -12.30 16.85 -3.67
CA SER A 185 -11.91 16.64 -5.07
C SER A 185 -10.74 17.54 -5.46
N GLU A 186 -10.81 18.83 -5.13
CA GLU A 186 -9.70 19.78 -5.35
C GLU A 186 -8.44 19.36 -4.57
N THR A 187 -8.62 18.91 -3.33
CA THR A 187 -7.52 18.41 -2.50
C THR A 187 -6.87 17.16 -3.10
N LEU A 188 -7.67 16.18 -3.52
CA LEU A 188 -7.19 14.98 -4.20
C LEU A 188 -6.49 15.30 -5.51
N HIS A 189 -7.02 16.25 -6.28
CA HIS A 189 -6.43 16.68 -7.53
C HIS A 189 -5.02 17.26 -7.33
N ARG A 190 -4.86 18.17 -6.36
CA ARG A 190 -3.55 18.73 -6.01
C ARG A 190 -2.58 17.65 -5.52
N ARG A 191 -3.05 16.70 -4.70
CA ARG A 191 -2.23 15.61 -4.18
C ARG A 191 -1.81 14.62 -5.28
N LEU A 192 -2.71 14.27 -6.20
CA LEU A 192 -2.38 13.44 -7.36
C LEU A 192 -1.37 14.12 -8.27
N LYS A 193 -1.50 15.43 -8.54
CA LYS A 193 -0.49 16.19 -9.29
C LYS A 193 0.89 16.12 -8.63
N LYS A 194 0.96 16.27 -7.30
CA LYS A 194 2.23 16.11 -6.55
C LYS A 194 2.80 14.68 -6.68
N LEU A 195 1.97 13.66 -6.49
CA LEU A 195 2.40 12.26 -6.66
C LEU A 195 2.87 11.96 -8.09
N GLY A 196 2.22 12.55 -9.10
CA GLY A 196 2.63 12.41 -10.51
C GLY A 196 4.04 12.93 -10.77
N MET A 197 4.53 13.91 -10.02
CA MET A 197 5.90 14.40 -10.15
C MET A 197 6.95 13.39 -9.71
N ILE A 198 6.58 12.43 -8.85
CA ILE A 198 7.46 11.34 -8.40
C ILE A 198 7.73 10.36 -9.56
N ASN A 199 6.73 10.14 -10.42
CA ASN A 199 6.85 9.27 -11.59
C ASN A 199 6.36 9.98 -12.87
N PRO A 200 7.28 10.60 -13.65
CA PRO A 200 6.94 11.33 -14.87
C PRO A 200 6.20 10.50 -15.93
N VAL A 201 6.46 9.18 -15.98
CA VAL A 201 5.79 8.27 -16.90
C VAL A 201 4.31 8.15 -16.55
N VAL A 202 3.99 8.03 -15.26
CA VAL A 202 2.61 7.98 -14.78
C VAL A 202 1.89 9.29 -15.05
N MET A 203 2.54 10.43 -14.80
CA MET A 203 1.96 11.77 -15.06
C MET A 203 1.56 11.96 -16.52
N SER A 204 2.32 11.38 -17.45
CA SER A 204 2.07 11.45 -18.88
C SER A 204 1.04 10.42 -19.38
N SER A 205 0.57 9.51 -18.52
CA SER A 205 -0.37 8.47 -18.91
C SER A 205 -1.78 9.04 -19.16
N PRO A 206 -2.52 8.53 -20.15
CA PRO A 206 -3.90 8.95 -20.41
C PRO A 206 -4.81 8.78 -19.18
N ASN A 207 -4.64 7.69 -18.44
CA ASN A 207 -5.42 7.40 -17.24
C ASN A 207 -5.22 8.47 -16.16
N PHE A 208 -3.98 8.93 -15.93
CA PHE A 208 -3.71 10.00 -14.98
C PHE A 208 -4.41 11.31 -15.37
N GLN A 209 -4.32 11.69 -16.65
CA GLN A 209 -4.97 12.90 -17.17
C GLN A 209 -6.50 12.82 -17.01
N VAL A 210 -7.11 11.68 -17.34
CA VAL A 210 -8.55 11.46 -17.16
C VAL A 210 -8.96 11.63 -15.69
N LEU A 211 -8.19 11.11 -14.73
CA LEU A 211 -8.49 11.28 -13.31
C LEU A 211 -8.41 12.75 -12.87
N CYS A 212 -7.39 13.48 -13.32
CA CYS A 212 -7.27 14.91 -13.04
C CYS A 212 -8.45 15.70 -13.62
N THR A 213 -8.80 15.48 -14.89
CA THR A 213 -9.93 16.16 -15.54
C THR A 213 -11.26 15.84 -14.84
N ARG A 214 -11.47 14.59 -14.41
CA ARG A 214 -12.69 14.22 -13.67
C ARG A 214 -12.78 14.91 -12.31
N LEU A 215 -11.67 15.09 -11.60
CA LEU A 215 -11.64 15.81 -10.32
C LEU A 215 -11.85 17.32 -10.50
N GLU A 216 -11.26 17.91 -11.54
CA GLU A 216 -11.47 19.31 -11.91
C GLU A 216 -12.96 19.56 -12.24
N ALA A 217 -13.57 18.70 -13.07
CA ALA A 217 -14.99 18.81 -13.43
C ALA A 217 -15.95 18.76 -12.23
N ILE A 218 -15.65 17.97 -11.19
CA ILE A 218 -16.46 17.95 -9.95
C ILE A 218 -16.42 19.31 -9.24
N THR A 219 -15.29 20.00 -9.30
CA THR A 219 -15.07 21.28 -8.63
C THR A 219 -15.81 22.41 -9.36
N ASP A 220 -15.80 22.37 -10.70
CA ASP A 220 -16.32 23.43 -11.55
C ASP A 220 -17.84 23.39 -11.76
N THR A 221 -18.50 22.25 -11.49
CA THR A 221 -19.94 22.15 -11.79
C THR A 221 -20.80 22.62 -10.62
N GLU A 222 -21.63 23.65 -10.83
CA GLU A 222 -22.61 24.13 -9.84
C GLU A 222 -23.79 23.16 -9.66
N ASP A 223 -24.25 22.51 -10.76
CA ASP A 223 -25.47 21.69 -10.81
C ASP A 223 -25.29 20.27 -11.38
N ALA A 224 -24.06 19.70 -11.37
CA ALA A 224 -23.87 18.33 -11.84
C ALA A 224 -24.66 17.37 -10.94
N GLN A 225 -25.55 16.57 -11.54
CA GLN A 225 -26.05 15.35 -10.92
C GLN A 225 -24.90 14.34 -10.83
N LEU A 226 -24.07 14.49 -9.81
CA LEU A 226 -23.05 13.50 -9.48
C LEU A 226 -23.76 12.23 -9.00
N SER A 227 -23.39 11.08 -9.54
CA SER A 227 -23.87 9.80 -9.02
C SER A 227 -22.86 9.25 -8.00
N SER A 228 -23.37 8.72 -6.89
CA SER A 228 -22.55 8.05 -5.87
C SER A 228 -21.68 6.94 -6.46
N GLU A 229 -22.25 6.15 -7.37
CA GLU A 229 -21.54 5.11 -8.12
C GLU A 229 -20.34 5.65 -8.91
N SER A 230 -20.53 6.75 -9.66
CA SER A 230 -19.44 7.34 -10.45
C SER A 230 -18.30 7.89 -9.58
N LEU A 231 -18.63 8.43 -8.40
CA LEU A 231 -17.66 8.94 -7.43
C LEU A 231 -16.91 7.81 -6.74
N TYR A 232 -17.58 6.70 -6.41
CA TYR A 232 -16.92 5.52 -5.87
C TYR A 232 -16.00 4.87 -6.91
N GLN A 233 -16.42 4.77 -8.17
CA GLN A 233 -15.56 4.31 -9.26
C GLN A 233 -14.32 5.20 -9.41
N LEU A 234 -14.51 6.53 -9.47
CA LEU A 234 -13.40 7.48 -9.51
C LEU A 234 -12.45 7.27 -8.33
N SER A 235 -12.97 7.09 -7.12
CA SER A 235 -12.16 6.84 -5.93
C SER A 235 -11.33 5.56 -6.03
N SER A 236 -11.86 4.51 -6.67
CA SER A 236 -11.18 3.24 -6.90
C SER A 236 -10.05 3.39 -7.90
N ASP A 237 -10.30 4.13 -9.00
CA ASP A 237 -9.29 4.44 -10.00
C ASP A 237 -8.14 5.29 -9.40
N ILE A 238 -8.49 6.31 -8.59
CA ILE A 238 -7.52 7.12 -7.85
C ILE A 238 -6.71 6.24 -6.88
N SER A 239 -7.37 5.32 -6.17
CA SER A 239 -6.67 4.38 -5.29
C SER A 239 -5.65 3.57 -6.08
N LEU A 240 -6.03 3.04 -7.24
CA LEU A 240 -5.13 2.29 -8.11
C LEU A 240 -3.93 3.12 -8.54
N MET A 241 -4.16 4.38 -8.93
CA MET A 241 -3.10 5.30 -9.31
C MET A 241 -2.09 5.53 -8.17
N ILE A 242 -2.59 5.83 -6.95
CA ILE A 242 -1.73 6.05 -5.78
C ILE A 242 -0.88 4.80 -5.47
N PHE A 243 -1.48 3.60 -5.53
CA PHE A 243 -0.75 2.37 -5.28
C PHE A 243 0.27 2.02 -6.37
N ASN A 244 0.00 2.33 -7.64
CA ASN A 244 0.97 2.15 -8.71
C ASN A 244 2.20 3.06 -8.50
N ILE A 245 1.98 4.30 -8.07
CA ILE A 245 3.08 5.23 -7.73
C ILE A 245 3.84 4.73 -6.51
N TYR A 246 3.16 4.22 -5.49
CA TYR A 246 3.82 3.66 -4.32
C TYR A 246 4.62 2.40 -4.64
N ASP A 247 4.09 1.49 -5.48
CA ASP A 247 4.83 0.33 -5.96
C ASP A 247 6.08 0.72 -6.74
N TYR A 248 6.02 1.81 -7.52
CA TYR A 248 7.20 2.37 -8.18
C TYR A 248 8.24 2.86 -7.18
N ILE A 249 7.83 3.62 -6.15
CA ILE A 249 8.72 4.08 -5.07
C ILE A 249 9.40 2.88 -4.38
N LEU A 250 8.62 1.84 -4.04
CA LEU A 250 9.16 0.65 -3.39
C LEU A 250 10.13 -0.12 -4.29
N ALA A 251 9.82 -0.26 -5.57
CA ALA A 251 10.66 -0.95 -6.53
C ALA A 251 12.00 -0.24 -6.73
N ASP A 252 11.98 1.09 -6.88
CA ASP A 252 13.18 1.91 -7.03
C ASP A 252 14.09 1.80 -5.80
N VAL A 253 13.53 1.91 -4.59
CA VAL A 253 14.32 1.76 -3.36
C VAL A 253 14.87 0.33 -3.25
N ALA A 254 14.06 -0.70 -3.51
CA ALA A 254 14.48 -2.10 -3.41
C ALA A 254 15.60 -2.45 -4.41
N GLU A 255 15.51 -1.97 -5.66
CA GLU A 255 16.55 -2.13 -6.68
C GLU A 255 17.87 -1.48 -6.23
N ASN A 256 17.77 -0.37 -5.50
CA ASN A 256 18.94 0.31 -4.96
C ASN A 256 19.58 -0.39 -3.75
N VAL A 257 18.84 -1.16 -2.95
CA VAL A 257 19.38 -1.75 -1.70
C VAL A 257 19.63 -3.26 -1.78
N TYR A 258 18.99 -3.97 -2.73
CA TYR A 258 19.14 -5.42 -2.86
C TYR A 258 18.85 -5.92 -4.29
N VAL A 259 17.60 -6.32 -4.56
CA VAL A 259 17.11 -6.78 -5.87
C VAL A 259 15.69 -6.24 -6.09
N PRO A 260 15.24 -6.09 -7.34
CA PRO A 260 13.90 -5.62 -7.64
C PRO A 260 12.82 -6.46 -6.93
N LEU A 261 11.76 -5.78 -6.46
CA LEU A 261 10.59 -6.46 -5.94
C LEU A 261 9.85 -7.19 -7.06
N PRO A 262 9.25 -8.36 -6.79
CA PRO A 262 8.49 -9.09 -7.79
C PRO A 262 7.26 -8.27 -8.20
N LYS A 263 6.86 -8.44 -9.46
CA LYS A 263 5.52 -8.05 -9.89
C LYS A 263 4.52 -8.88 -9.09
N LEU A 264 3.50 -8.23 -8.54
CA LEU A 264 2.46 -8.95 -7.83
C LEU A 264 1.73 -9.85 -8.83
N ALA A 265 1.68 -11.16 -8.54
CA ALA A 265 0.79 -12.08 -9.23
C ALA A 265 -0.63 -11.77 -8.73
N ILE A 266 -1.30 -10.84 -9.40
CA ILE A 266 -2.66 -10.44 -9.07
C ILE A 266 -3.59 -11.52 -9.64
N PRO A 267 -4.29 -12.33 -8.84
CA PRO A 267 -5.39 -13.11 -9.36
C PRO A 267 -6.46 -12.14 -9.88
N VAL A 268 -6.83 -12.33 -11.15
CA VAL A 268 -7.96 -11.65 -11.81
C VAL A 268 -9.25 -12.17 -11.22
#